data_AF-A0A536KTH6-F1
#
_entry.id   AF-A0A536KTH6-F1
#
_cell.length_a   1.000
_cell.length_b   1.000
_cell.length_c   1.000
_cell.angle_alpha   90.00
_cell.angle_beta   90.00
_cell.angle_gamma   90.00
#
_symmetry.space_group_name_H-M   'P 1'
#
loop_
_entity.id
_entity.type
_entity.pdbx_description
1 polymer ?
#
loop_
_entity_poly.entity_id
_entity_poly.type
_entity_poly.pdbx_seq_one_letter_code
_entity_poly.pdbx_strand_id
1 'polypeptide(L)'
;MSPRTRGRPKCTVTTGRARSGWRSRLATYRDRAVVLRKLDYGEADRIFTLLTRDHGKVGAIAKGVRRPESKLGPSLELYGHVDVLLAKGRGELDVVAQVQRVPGYRIEGDVVRMAHAALIAELAERVCEDRHPVEGVYELAVTAMDELARETDPRR
;
A
#
# COMPACT_ATOMS: atom_id res chain seq x y z
N MET A 1 -18.02 75.11 -19.70
CA MET A 1 -19.00 74.22 -19.04
C MET A 1 -18.31 72.95 -18.57
N SER A 2 -17.91 72.91 -17.30
CA SER A 2 -17.79 71.69 -16.48
C SER A 2 -19.02 71.70 -15.54
N PRO A 3 -19.36 70.67 -14.74
CA PRO A 3 -18.81 69.32 -14.56
C PRO A 3 -19.94 68.24 -14.54
N ARG A 4 -19.60 66.96 -14.34
CA ARG A 4 -20.12 66.15 -13.20
C ARG A 4 -19.64 64.70 -13.28
N THR A 5 -18.83 64.40 -12.28
CA THR A 5 -18.51 63.11 -11.68
C THR A 5 -19.70 62.17 -11.50
N ARG A 6 -19.46 60.87 -11.70
CA ARG A 6 -20.13 59.69 -11.11
C ARG A 6 -19.35 58.48 -11.64
N GLY A 7 -18.75 57.56 -10.90
CA GLY A 7 -18.73 57.20 -9.48
C GLY A 7 -18.36 55.71 -9.49
N ARG A 8 -17.16 55.34 -9.00
CA ARG A 8 -16.70 53.95 -8.95
C ARG A 8 -17.62 53.10 -8.06
N PRO A 9 -18.07 51.91 -8.46
CA PRO A 9 -18.52 50.93 -7.50
C PRO A 9 -17.30 50.28 -6.82
N LYS A 10 -17.23 50.43 -5.50
CA LYS A 10 -16.31 49.69 -4.63
C LYS A 10 -16.77 48.23 -4.62
N CYS A 11 -16.06 47.33 -5.30
CA CYS A 11 -16.20 45.90 -5.02
C CYS A 11 -15.53 45.63 -3.68
N THR A 12 -16.38 45.48 -2.67
CA THR A 12 -16.06 45.07 -1.31
C THR A 12 -15.43 43.68 -1.32
N VAL A 13 -14.32 43.54 -0.60
CA VAL A 13 -13.67 42.27 -0.29
C VAL A 13 -14.63 41.44 0.57
N THR A 14 -15.15 40.36 0.01
CA THR A 14 -15.79 39.30 0.80
C THR A 14 -14.78 38.18 0.99
N THR A 15 -14.32 38.03 2.23
CA THR A 15 -13.46 36.96 2.73
C THR A 15 -14.20 35.62 2.67
N GLY A 16 -14.19 35.00 1.49
CA GLY A 16 -14.58 33.60 1.29
C GLY A 16 -13.41 32.70 1.67
N ARG A 17 -13.42 32.20 2.90
CA ARG A 17 -12.50 31.20 3.45
C ARG A 17 -12.42 29.99 2.52
N ALA A 18 -11.40 29.93 1.66
CA ALA A 18 -11.15 28.79 0.79
C ALA A 18 -10.90 27.56 1.67
N ARG A 19 -11.85 26.64 1.69
CA ARG A 19 -11.74 25.36 2.40
C ARG A 19 -10.53 24.62 1.83
N SER A 20 -9.63 24.28 2.75
CA SER A 20 -8.40 23.55 2.55
C SER A 20 -8.66 22.19 1.89
N GLY A 21 -8.57 22.11 0.56
CA GLY A 21 -8.44 20.86 -0.17
C GLY A 21 -6.96 20.58 -0.39
N TRP A 22 -6.30 19.94 0.58
CA TRP A 22 -4.94 19.42 0.42
C TRP A 22 -4.93 18.28 -0.62
N ARG A 23 -5.04 18.64 -1.90
CA ARG A 23 -4.62 17.79 -3.00
C ARG A 23 -3.13 18.03 -3.20
N SER A 24 -2.31 17.60 -2.25
CA SER A 24 -0.94 17.24 -2.62
C SER A 24 -1.11 16.13 -3.65
N ARG A 25 -0.77 16.41 -4.91
CA ARG A 25 -0.50 15.37 -5.92
C ARG A 25 0.73 14.61 -5.41
N LEU A 26 0.52 13.75 -4.42
CA LEU A 26 1.54 12.82 -3.97
C LEU A 26 1.84 11.95 -5.17
N ALA A 27 3.12 11.85 -5.53
CA ALA A 27 3.54 10.96 -6.61
C ALA A 27 2.99 9.56 -6.29
N THR A 28 2.18 9.05 -7.20
CA THR A 28 1.68 7.68 -7.14
C THR A 28 2.55 6.80 -8.00
N TYR A 29 2.79 5.59 -7.56
CA TYR A 29 3.55 4.58 -8.29
C TYR A 29 2.90 3.22 -8.13
N ARG A 30 3.07 2.38 -9.13
CA ARG A 30 2.51 1.04 -9.19
C ARG A 30 3.65 0.04 -9.11
N ASP A 31 3.45 -1.04 -8.36
CA ASP A 31 4.45 -2.09 -8.20
C ASP A 31 3.75 -3.43 -7.93
N ARG A 32 4.45 -4.53 -8.19
CA ARG A 32 4.05 -5.85 -7.70
C ARG A 32 4.70 -6.11 -6.35
N ALA A 33 3.95 -6.66 -5.42
CA ALA A 33 4.42 -6.86 -4.06
C ALA A 33 3.95 -8.18 -3.45
N VAL A 34 4.76 -8.72 -2.56
CA VAL A 34 4.35 -9.77 -1.61
C VAL A 34 4.07 -9.11 -0.27
N VAL A 35 2.92 -9.43 0.33
CA VAL A 35 2.57 -8.95 1.67
C VAL A 35 3.34 -9.75 2.71
N LEU A 36 4.39 -9.18 3.31
CA LEU A 36 5.20 -9.87 4.32
C LEU A 36 4.53 -9.87 5.70
N ARG A 37 3.95 -8.73 6.08
CA ARG A 37 3.39 -8.52 7.42
C ARG A 37 2.14 -7.65 7.36
N LYS A 38 1.19 -7.90 8.27
CA LYS A 38 0.01 -7.06 8.51
C LYS A 38 -0.10 -6.70 9.99
N LEU A 39 -0.42 -5.46 10.28
CA LEU A 39 -0.59 -4.92 11.63
C LEU A 39 -1.88 -4.09 11.68
N ASP A 40 -2.77 -4.42 12.62
CA ASP A 40 -3.96 -3.60 12.88
C ASP A 40 -3.54 -2.23 13.43
N TYR A 41 -4.11 -1.16 12.88
CA TYR A 41 -3.79 0.22 13.26
C TYR A 41 -5.07 1.03 13.48
N GLY A 42 -5.28 1.44 14.73
CA GLY A 42 -6.51 2.09 15.13
C GLY A 42 -7.75 1.22 14.86
N GLU A 43 -8.89 1.87 14.67
CA GLU A 43 -10.17 1.16 14.56
C GLU A 43 -10.40 0.50 13.20
N ALA A 44 -9.95 1.11 12.12
CA ALA A 44 -10.36 0.70 10.77
C ALA A 44 -9.21 0.45 9.80
N ASP A 45 -7.97 0.79 10.16
CA ASP A 45 -6.83 0.74 9.25
C ASP A 45 -5.94 -0.48 9.53
N ARG A 46 -5.09 -0.82 8.55
CA ARG A 46 -3.95 -1.71 8.77
C ARG A 46 -2.71 -1.12 8.14
N ILE A 47 -1.57 -1.41 8.75
CA ILE A 47 -0.24 -1.18 8.18
C ILE A 47 0.26 -2.51 7.63
N PHE A 48 0.76 -2.48 6.41
CA PHE A 48 1.36 -3.61 5.71
C PHE A 48 2.84 -3.36 5.49
N THR A 49 3.64 -4.41 5.60
CA THR A 49 5.02 -4.43 5.10
C THR A 49 5.01 -5.21 3.79
N LEU A 50 5.43 -4.55 2.73
CA LEU A 50 5.38 -5.06 1.36
C LEU A 50 6.81 -5.26 0.85
N LEU A 51 7.12 -6.45 0.35
CA LEU A 51 8.30 -6.66 -0.49
C LEU A 51 7.90 -6.35 -1.93
N THR A 52 8.33 -5.19 -2.41
CA THR A 52 8.01 -4.72 -3.76
C THR A 52 9.13 -5.09 -4.74
N ARG A 53 8.80 -5.25 -6.02
CA ARG A 53 9.78 -5.63 -7.04
C ARG A 53 10.78 -4.51 -7.28
N ASP A 54 10.29 -3.30 -7.46
CA ASP A 54 11.11 -2.19 -7.96
C ASP A 54 11.52 -1.22 -6.83
N HIS A 55 10.83 -1.24 -5.69
CA HIS A 55 11.05 -0.29 -4.59
C HIS A 55 11.52 -0.95 -3.29
N GLY A 56 11.90 -2.24 -3.31
CA GLY A 56 12.38 -2.96 -2.12
C GLY A 56 11.31 -3.10 -1.02
N LYS A 57 11.72 -3.04 0.25
CA LYS A 57 10.78 -3.12 1.38
C LYS A 57 10.05 -1.80 1.58
N VAL A 58 8.72 -1.82 1.59
CA VAL A 58 7.87 -0.64 1.73
C VAL A 58 6.83 -0.85 2.81
N GLY A 59 6.79 0.05 3.79
CA GLY A 59 5.66 0.19 4.71
C GLY A 59 4.51 0.95 4.04
N ALA A 60 3.30 0.41 4.11
CA ALA A 60 2.11 1.04 3.53
C ALA A 60 0.90 0.95 4.47
N ILE A 61 0.17 2.05 4.64
CA ILE A 61 -1.09 2.08 5.37
C ILE A 61 -2.27 1.96 4.40
N ALA A 62 -3.17 1.01 4.69
CA ALA A 62 -4.44 0.87 4.00
C ALA A 62 -5.55 1.43 4.91
N LYS A 63 -6.07 2.59 4.52
CA LYS A 63 -7.10 3.32 5.27
C LYS A 63 -8.47 2.65 5.14
N GLY A 64 -9.15 2.44 6.27
CA GLY A 64 -10.47 1.84 6.33
C GLY A 64 -10.52 0.38 5.88
N VAL A 65 -9.37 -0.30 5.79
CA VAL A 65 -9.27 -1.64 5.19
C VAL A 65 -10.06 -2.71 5.95
N ARG A 66 -10.28 -2.52 7.26
CA ARG A 66 -11.03 -3.44 8.13
C ARG A 66 -12.54 -3.23 8.09
N ARG A 67 -13.03 -2.18 7.40
CA ARG A 67 -14.47 -1.96 7.24
C ARG A 67 -15.08 -3.06 6.36
N PRO A 68 -16.29 -3.56 6.66
CA PRO A 68 -16.94 -4.58 5.83
C PRO A 68 -17.06 -4.20 4.34
N GLU A 69 -17.25 -2.91 4.05
CA GLU A 69 -17.41 -2.38 2.69
C GLU A 69 -16.08 -2.08 1.98
N SER A 70 -14.95 -2.38 2.62
CA SER A 70 -13.61 -2.10 2.09
C SER A 70 -13.32 -2.91 0.84
N LYS A 71 -12.93 -2.22 -0.24
CA LYS A 71 -12.47 -2.85 -1.48
C LYS A 71 -11.02 -3.32 -1.41
N LEU A 72 -10.23 -2.82 -0.45
CA LEU A 72 -8.80 -3.15 -0.32
C LEU A 72 -8.58 -4.45 0.46
N GLY A 73 -9.45 -4.73 1.44
CA GLY A 73 -9.28 -5.83 2.39
C GLY A 73 -9.09 -7.19 1.74
N PRO A 74 -10.03 -7.64 0.88
CA PRO A 74 -9.97 -8.99 0.28
C PRO A 74 -8.74 -9.28 -0.58
N SER A 75 -8.04 -8.24 -1.04
CA SER A 75 -6.83 -8.40 -1.86
C SER A 75 -5.54 -8.27 -1.06
N LEU A 76 -5.55 -7.57 0.09
CA LEU A 76 -4.37 -7.40 0.96
C LEU A 76 -4.33 -8.46 2.07
N GLU A 77 -4.23 -9.72 1.64
CA GLU A 77 -4.05 -10.83 2.57
C GLU A 77 -2.58 -11.13 2.83
N LEU A 78 -2.31 -11.71 3.99
CA LEU A 78 -0.95 -12.05 4.43
C LEU A 78 -0.33 -13.07 3.47
N TYR A 79 0.92 -12.83 3.06
CA TYR A 79 1.67 -13.60 2.06
C TYR A 79 1.09 -13.56 0.64
N GLY A 80 0.05 -12.76 0.41
CA GLY A 80 -0.54 -12.60 -0.91
C GLY A 80 0.40 -11.87 -1.88
N HIS A 81 0.34 -12.27 -3.16
CA HIS A 81 0.96 -11.56 -4.27
C HIS A 81 -0.03 -10.56 -4.86
N VAL A 82 0.35 -9.28 -4.90
CA VAL A 82 -0.53 -8.18 -5.25
C VAL A 82 0.12 -7.23 -6.25
N ASP A 83 -0.70 -6.63 -7.09
CA ASP A 83 -0.39 -5.44 -7.85
C ASP A 83 -1.02 -4.26 -7.12
N VAL A 84 -0.19 -3.30 -6.74
CA VAL A 84 -0.55 -2.27 -5.77
C VAL A 84 -0.21 -0.89 -6.33
N LEU A 85 -1.15 0.04 -6.22
CA LEU A 85 -0.94 1.47 -6.44
C LEU A 85 -0.73 2.15 -5.09
N LEU A 86 0.45 2.71 -4.90
CA LEU A 86 0.85 3.43 -3.69
C LEU A 86 0.92 4.93 -3.98
N ALA A 87 0.40 5.73 -3.06
CA ALA A 87 0.68 7.16 -3.00
C ALA A 87 1.80 7.39 -1.99
N LYS A 88 2.88 8.08 -2.40
CA LYS A 88 3.99 8.41 -1.49
C LYS A 88 3.47 9.17 -0.27
N GLY A 89 3.77 8.69 0.92
CA GLY A 89 3.42 9.37 2.16
C GLY A 89 4.33 10.55 2.48
N ARG A 90 4.10 11.20 3.63
CA ARG A 90 4.98 12.26 4.16
C ARG A 90 6.05 11.74 5.12
N GLY A 91 6.03 10.44 5.44
CA GLY A 91 6.98 9.79 6.32
C GLY A 91 7.33 8.41 5.80
N GLU A 92 7.57 7.47 6.70
CA GLU A 92 8.00 6.10 6.36
C GLU A 92 6.90 5.30 5.64
N LEU A 93 5.62 5.60 5.95
CA LEU A 93 4.48 4.87 5.38
C LEU A 93 3.92 5.55 4.13
N ASP A 94 3.82 4.79 3.05
CA ASP A 94 3.02 5.13 1.88
C ASP A 94 1.54 4.80 2.11
N VAL A 95 0.64 5.28 1.25
CA VAL A 95 -0.79 5.00 1.36
C VAL A 95 -1.23 4.08 0.24
N VAL A 96 -1.89 2.97 0.57
CA VAL A 96 -2.49 2.10 -0.45
C VAL A 96 -3.69 2.79 -1.07
N ALA A 97 -3.56 3.13 -2.35
CA ALA A 97 -4.63 3.77 -3.13
C ALA A 97 -5.51 2.73 -3.83
N GLN A 98 -4.89 1.69 -4.40
CA GLN A 98 -5.57 0.57 -5.05
C GLN A 98 -4.76 -0.71 -4.87
N VAL A 99 -5.42 -1.85 -4.93
CA VAL A 99 -4.79 -3.17 -4.90
C VAL A 99 -5.59 -4.13 -5.76
N GLN A 100 -4.90 -5.05 -6.42
CA GLN A 100 -5.49 -6.20 -7.09
C GLN A 100 -4.62 -7.41 -6.76
N ARG A 101 -5.25 -8.54 -6.43
CA ARG A 101 -4.51 -9.80 -6.27
C ARG A 101 -3.97 -10.22 -7.63
N VAL A 102 -2.68 -10.56 -7.68
CA VAL A 102 -2.09 -11.19 -8.86
C VAL A 102 -2.58 -12.64 -8.90
N PRO A 103 -3.11 -13.14 -10.03
CA PRO A 103 -3.46 -14.55 -10.15
C PRO A 103 -2.25 -15.45 -9.90
N GLY A 104 -2.43 -16.54 -9.17
CA GLY A 104 -1.35 -17.45 -8.81
C GLY A 104 -1.65 -18.17 -7.50
N TYR A 105 -0.62 -18.29 -6.67
CA TYR A 105 -0.66 -19.08 -5.45
C TYR A 105 -1.57 -18.51 -4.35
N ARG A 106 -2.01 -19.40 -3.47
CA ARG A 106 -2.65 -19.06 -2.19
C ARG A 106 -2.10 -19.96 -1.11
N ILE A 107 -1.71 -19.35 0.01
CA ILE A 107 -1.11 -20.05 1.16
C ILE A 107 -2.11 -20.16 2.33
N GLU A 108 -3.15 -19.33 2.31
CA GLU A 108 -4.20 -19.28 3.32
C GLU A 108 -4.93 -20.63 3.45
N GLY A 109 -5.26 -21.02 4.68
CA GLY A 109 -6.09 -22.20 4.98
C GLY A 109 -5.32 -23.43 5.45
N ASP A 110 -3.98 -23.44 5.39
CA ASP A 110 -3.14 -24.50 5.95
C ASP A 110 -2.10 -23.91 6.93
N VAL A 111 -2.16 -24.34 8.19
CA VAL A 111 -1.31 -23.80 9.26
C VAL A 111 0.18 -24.07 9.01
N VAL A 112 0.53 -25.23 8.45
CA VAL A 112 1.92 -25.61 8.20
C VAL A 112 2.49 -24.80 7.05
N ARG A 113 1.73 -24.61 5.96
CA ARG A 113 2.15 -23.71 4.86
C ARG A 113 2.26 -22.28 5.35
N MET A 114 1.32 -21.80 6.16
CA MET A 114 1.40 -20.46 6.74
C MET A 114 2.64 -20.26 7.63
N ALA A 115 3.09 -21.29 8.35
CA ALA A 115 4.31 -21.24 9.14
C ALA A 115 5.58 -21.14 8.27
N HIS A 116 5.67 -21.93 7.20
CA HIS A 116 6.79 -21.84 6.25
C HIS A 116 6.80 -20.49 5.51
N ALA A 117 5.62 -19.99 5.12
CA ALA A 117 5.48 -18.67 4.52
C ALA A 117 5.91 -17.56 5.48
N ALA A 118 5.61 -17.69 6.77
CA ALA A 118 6.09 -16.77 7.80
C ALA A 118 7.63 -16.73 7.84
N LEU A 119 8.28 -17.91 7.80
CA LEU A 119 9.74 -18.00 7.76
C LEU A 119 10.32 -17.33 6.51
N ILE A 120 9.77 -17.62 5.32
CA ILE A 120 10.19 -16.98 4.06
C ILE A 120 10.04 -15.45 4.15
N ALA A 121 8.90 -14.98 4.66
CA ALA A 121 8.62 -13.56 4.80
C ALA A 121 9.55 -12.87 5.80
N GLU A 122 9.83 -13.50 6.94
CA GLU A 122 10.72 -12.98 7.97
C GLU A 122 12.18 -12.90 7.50
N LEU A 123 12.64 -13.90 6.74
CA LEU A 123 13.96 -13.87 6.10
C LEU A 123 14.07 -12.74 5.08
N ALA A 124 13.07 -12.61 4.20
CA ALA A 124 13.04 -11.52 3.22
C ALA A 124 12.99 -10.14 3.89
N GLU A 125 12.19 -9.99 4.96
CA GLU A 125 12.11 -8.74 5.73
C GLU A 125 13.43 -8.35 6.39
N ARG A 126 14.21 -9.33 6.87
CA ARG A 126 15.52 -9.10 7.51
C ARG A 126 16.65 -8.80 6.52
N VAL A 127 16.62 -9.42 5.34
CA VAL A 127 17.66 -9.21 4.32
C VAL A 127 17.46 -7.88 3.59
N CYS A 128 16.21 -7.44 3.40
CA CYS A 128 15.93 -6.21 2.69
C CYS A 128 15.86 -4.99 3.63
N GLU A 129 16.57 -3.92 3.25
CA GLU A 129 16.41 -2.60 3.86
C GLU A 129 15.20 -1.86 3.27
N ASP A 130 14.72 -0.84 3.99
CA ASP A 130 13.61 -0.02 3.54
C ASP A 130 13.98 0.76 2.27
N ARG A 131 13.11 0.69 1.27
CA ARG A 131 13.25 1.36 -0.02
C ARG A 131 14.53 1.02 -0.80
N HIS A 132 15.16 -0.10 -0.49
CA HIS A 132 16.35 -0.59 -1.18
C HIS A 132 16.09 -1.98 -1.79
N PRO A 133 15.77 -2.07 -3.09
CA PRO A 133 15.57 -3.36 -3.74
C PRO A 133 16.88 -4.13 -3.78
N VAL A 134 16.84 -5.39 -3.34
CA VAL A 134 17.95 -6.34 -3.44
C VAL A 134 17.67 -7.25 -4.63
N GLU A 135 18.62 -7.31 -5.56
CA GLU A 135 18.49 -8.10 -6.78
C GLU A 135 18.16 -9.56 -6.47
N GLY A 136 17.16 -10.11 -7.17
CA GLY A 136 16.74 -11.51 -7.04
C GLY A 136 15.89 -11.85 -5.80
N VAL A 137 15.94 -11.08 -4.71
CA VAL A 137 15.22 -11.43 -3.47
C VAL A 137 13.71 -11.43 -3.67
N TYR A 138 13.18 -10.46 -4.41
CA TYR A 138 11.76 -10.41 -4.74
C TYR A 138 11.31 -11.67 -5.51
N GLU A 139 12.01 -12.02 -6.59
CA GLU A 139 11.65 -13.17 -7.42
C GLU A 139 11.80 -14.48 -6.63
N LEU A 140 12.86 -14.61 -5.84
CA LEU A 140 13.06 -15.77 -4.96
C LEU A 140 11.91 -15.94 -3.96
N ALA A 141 11.47 -14.86 -3.32
CA ALA A 141 10.35 -14.90 -2.38
C ALA A 141 9.05 -15.31 -3.08
N VAL A 142 8.75 -14.75 -4.26
CA VAL A 142 7.56 -15.11 -5.06
C VAL A 142 7.61 -16.58 -5.48
N THR A 143 8.74 -17.06 -6.01
CA THR A 143 8.91 -18.46 -6.41
C THR A 143 8.80 -19.40 -5.21
N ALA A 144 9.44 -19.09 -4.08
CA ALA A 144 9.35 -19.92 -2.88
C ALA A 144 7.92 -20.03 -2.34
N MET A 145 7.16 -18.93 -2.37
CA MET A 145 5.74 -18.92 -1.97
C MET A 145 4.86 -19.70 -2.96
N ASP A 146 5.15 -19.65 -4.26
CA ASP A 146 4.43 -20.43 -5.28
C ASP A 146 4.69 -21.94 -5.15
N GLU A 147 5.95 -22.34 -4.96
CA GLU A 147 6.33 -23.74 -4.73
C GLU A 147 5.70 -24.28 -3.44
N LEU A 148 5.74 -23.50 -2.36
CA LEU A 148 5.10 -23.87 -1.08
C LEU A 148 3.59 -24.09 -1.22
N ALA A 149 2.92 -23.33 -2.08
CA ALA A 149 1.49 -23.50 -2.32
C ALA A 149 1.16 -24.74 -3.15
N ARG A 150 2.10 -25.22 -3.97
CA ARG A 150 1.94 -26.43 -4.80
C ARG A 150 2.37 -27.71 -4.10
N GLU A 151 3.27 -27.61 -3.12
CA GLU A 151 3.75 -28.77 -2.35
C GLU A 151 2.57 -29.49 -1.68
N THR A 152 2.51 -30.81 -1.87
CA THR A 152 1.44 -31.67 -1.37
C THR A 152 1.66 -32.03 0.09
N ASP A 153 2.91 -32.18 0.53
CA ASP A 153 3.29 -32.36 1.93
C ASP A 153 4.07 -31.14 2.47
N PRO A 154 3.43 -30.22 3.20
CA PRO A 154 4.06 -29.00 3.66
C PRO A 154 5.08 -29.21 4.79
N ARG A 155 5.38 -30.46 5.20
CA ARG A 155 6.41 -30.79 6.20
C ARG A 155 7.73 -31.27 5.60
N ARG A 156 7.79 -31.42 4.29
CA ARG A 156 8.97 -31.86 3.55
C ARG A 156 9.95 -30.71 3.35
#